data_AF-A0A6A6S9E1-F1
#
_entry.id   AF-A0A6A6S9E1-F1
#
_cell.length_a   1.000
_cell.length_b   1.000
_cell.length_c   1.000
_cell.angle_alpha   90.00
_cell.angle_beta   90.00
_cell.angle_gamma   90.00
#
_symmetry.space_group_name_H-M   'P 1'
#
loop_
_entity.id
_entity.type
_entity.pdbx_description
1 polymer ?
#
loop_
_entity_poly.entity_id
_entity_poly.type
_entity_poly.pdbx_seq_one_letter_code
_entity_poly.pdbx_strand_id
1 'polypeptide(L)'
;MMIPAATCKLHDNKIFPSPSRSSTIESATERVYQLLDHLSGPNAMASTATQEDATKKPAVSSCKFCKRPSECPSCRTPLDPPTTKDGRVDIDAEIPDTHNQLGGPLDLSSLPAQNANFYDCMPPGDIVETRYSVFLAGSIEMGRAVQWQRHLTSLLRHLPLGVYNPRRGHWNPLATPEAKNQEFRQQVEWELNALEKASVICFFFDHDTMSPVTMCELGLWAASGKVVVCCDRRFWKSGNVHIVCERYGIPCVESFAECVGLVTGMLRRKGMKVDGEGNLTEDEDNEAEGWAAGDSILVTAGLKDMRVKHVELREA
;
A
#
# COMPACT_ATOMS: atom_id res chain seq x y z
N MET A 1 0.34 31.86 62.26
CA MET A 1 0.32 31.32 63.64
C MET A 1 -0.86 30.36 63.73
N MET A 2 -0.60 29.09 64.05
CA MET A 2 -1.54 27.96 64.27
C MET A 2 -2.80 27.81 63.39
N ILE A 3 -2.76 26.74 62.58
CA ILE A 3 -3.94 25.97 62.13
C ILE A 3 -4.37 25.04 63.29
N PRO A 4 -5.68 24.76 63.45
CA PRO A 4 -6.13 23.47 63.94
C PRO A 4 -7.01 22.75 62.89
N ALA A 5 -6.80 21.44 62.74
CA ALA A 5 -7.58 20.59 61.86
C ALA A 5 -8.82 20.02 62.58
N ALA A 6 -9.91 19.79 61.84
CA ALA A 6 -11.02 18.95 62.28
C ALA A 6 -11.62 18.17 61.11
N THR A 7 -11.60 16.85 61.24
CA THR A 7 -12.14 15.82 60.34
C THR A 7 -13.62 15.98 60.01
N CYS A 8 -14.05 15.58 58.79
CA CYS A 8 -15.37 14.99 58.61
C CYS A 8 -15.40 13.87 57.55
N LYS A 9 -16.26 12.90 57.81
CA LYS A 9 -16.34 11.54 57.26
C LYS A 9 -16.66 11.48 55.76
N LEU A 10 -16.04 10.51 55.07
CA LEU A 10 -16.52 9.99 53.78
C LEU A 10 -17.86 9.25 53.98
N HIS A 11 -18.79 9.46 53.06
CA HIS A 11 -19.96 8.62 52.86
C HIS A 11 -20.19 8.45 51.36
N ASP A 12 -20.45 7.21 50.93
CA ASP A 12 -20.37 6.81 49.53
C ASP A 12 -21.53 7.23 48.62
N ASN A 13 -21.20 7.22 47.33
CA ASN A 13 -22.05 6.94 46.16
C ASN A 13 -23.10 7.96 45.70
N LYS A 14 -22.80 8.60 44.55
CA LYS A 14 -23.71 8.74 43.39
C LYS A 14 -22.96 9.01 42.06
N ILE A 15 -22.73 7.92 41.33
CA ILE A 15 -22.88 7.69 39.86
C ILE A 15 -23.68 8.83 39.15
N PHE A 16 -23.37 9.41 37.97
CA PHE A 16 -22.42 9.20 36.83
C PHE A 16 -22.35 10.53 36.01
N PRO A 17 -21.59 10.67 34.88
CA PRO A 17 -20.17 10.42 34.60
C PRO A 17 -19.44 11.70 34.07
N SER A 18 -18.10 11.72 34.05
CA SER A 18 -17.32 12.81 33.40
C SER A 18 -16.71 12.38 32.05
N PRO A 19 -16.88 13.14 30.96
CA PRO A 19 -16.16 12.89 29.71
C PRO A 19 -14.78 13.58 29.72
N SER A 20 -13.72 12.86 29.34
CA SER A 20 -12.70 13.30 28.37
C SER A 20 -11.38 12.51 28.47
N ARG A 21 -10.69 12.42 27.32
CA ARG A 21 -9.28 12.00 27.13
C ARG A 21 -8.91 10.52 27.36
N SER A 22 -9.21 9.68 26.37
CA SER A 22 -8.19 8.79 25.78
C SER A 22 -8.66 8.26 24.41
N SER A 23 -7.93 8.55 23.32
CA SER A 23 -8.01 7.83 22.02
C SER A 23 -7.05 8.40 20.95
N THR A 24 -5.79 8.74 21.27
CA THR A 24 -4.85 9.29 20.26
C THR A 24 -3.37 8.96 20.49
N ILE A 25 -3.05 8.06 21.42
CA ILE A 25 -1.67 7.53 21.63
C ILE A 25 -1.72 6.00 21.68
N GLU A 26 -2.39 5.40 20.70
CA GLU A 26 -2.59 3.96 20.57
C GLU A 26 -2.29 3.43 19.14
N SER A 27 -1.79 4.28 18.23
CA SER A 27 -1.56 3.89 16.82
C SER A 27 -0.23 3.18 16.54
N ALA A 28 0.86 3.41 17.30
CA ALA A 28 2.17 2.85 16.97
C ALA A 28 2.61 1.68 17.89
N THR A 29 2.35 1.80 19.19
CA THR A 29 2.89 0.90 20.22
C THR A 29 2.36 -0.53 20.09
N GLU A 30 1.05 -0.72 19.88
CA GLU A 30 0.46 -2.06 19.71
C GLU A 30 1.01 -2.80 18.48
N ARG A 31 1.36 -2.08 17.41
CA ARG A 31 1.89 -2.67 16.16
C ARG A 31 3.30 -3.22 16.33
N VAL A 32 4.12 -2.59 17.19
CA VAL A 32 5.43 -3.14 17.58
C VAL A 32 5.26 -4.39 18.43
N TYR A 33 4.23 -4.45 19.28
CA TYR A 33 3.94 -5.67 20.07
C TYR A 33 3.45 -6.85 19.20
N GLN A 34 2.65 -6.61 18.16
CA GLN A 34 2.27 -7.66 17.18
C GLN A 34 3.49 -8.25 16.43
N LEU A 35 4.55 -7.45 16.21
CA LEU A 35 5.80 -7.95 15.65
C LEU A 35 6.62 -8.80 16.65
N LEU A 36 6.47 -8.58 17.95
CA LEU A 36 7.23 -9.29 19.00
C LEU A 36 6.72 -10.72 19.23
N ASP A 37 5.40 -10.95 19.21
CA ASP A 37 4.82 -12.31 19.36
C ASP A 37 5.23 -13.26 18.21
N HIS A 38 5.59 -12.73 17.04
CA HIS A 38 5.99 -13.52 15.87
C HIS A 38 7.50 -13.84 15.79
N LEU A 39 8.32 -13.36 16.72
CA LEU A 39 9.77 -13.61 16.76
C LEU A 39 10.19 -14.79 17.66
N SER A 40 9.24 -15.40 18.39
CA SER A 40 9.48 -16.57 19.23
C SER A 40 9.47 -17.88 18.43
N GLY A 41 10.48 -18.07 17.57
CA GLY A 41 10.69 -19.31 16.82
C GLY A 41 12.18 -19.63 16.63
N PRO A 42 12.66 -20.85 16.95
CA PRO A 42 14.07 -21.20 16.78
C PRO A 42 14.43 -21.36 15.30
N ASN A 43 15.14 -20.40 14.74
CA ASN A 43 15.71 -20.50 13.39
C ASN A 43 16.92 -21.44 13.39
N ALA A 44 16.72 -22.68 12.92
CA ALA A 44 17.80 -23.58 12.57
C ALA A 44 17.40 -24.51 11.42
N MET A 45 17.88 -24.24 10.20
CA MET A 45 18.26 -25.26 9.24
C MET A 45 19.43 -24.75 8.39
N ALA A 46 20.51 -25.54 8.32
CA ALA A 46 21.56 -25.38 7.34
C ALA A 46 21.28 -26.33 6.17
N SER A 47 21.22 -25.80 4.95
CA SER A 47 21.06 -26.62 3.74
C SER A 47 22.43 -26.94 3.14
N THR A 48 22.84 -28.20 3.23
CA THR A 48 23.94 -28.73 2.41
C THR A 48 23.46 -28.92 0.97
N ALA A 49 23.98 -28.11 0.05
CA ALA A 49 23.75 -28.29 -1.38
C ALA A 49 24.83 -29.20 -1.98
N THR A 50 24.42 -30.28 -2.64
CA THR A 50 25.29 -31.12 -3.48
C THR A 50 25.63 -30.41 -4.78
N GLN A 51 26.89 -30.52 -5.22
CA GLN A 51 27.33 -29.99 -6.52
C GLN A 51 26.93 -30.93 -7.66
N GLU A 52 26.32 -30.39 -8.71
CA GLU A 52 26.23 -31.02 -10.02
C GLU A 52 26.72 -30.07 -11.13
N ASP A 53 27.02 -30.66 -12.29
CA ASP A 53 28.12 -30.25 -13.16
C ASP A 53 27.85 -29.03 -14.07
N ALA A 54 28.89 -28.25 -14.35
CA ALA A 54 28.82 -26.94 -14.97
C ALA A 54 29.09 -26.99 -16.48
N THR A 55 28.04 -27.19 -17.28
CA THR A 55 28.11 -26.92 -18.73
C THR A 55 28.09 -25.40 -18.99
N LYS A 56 29.07 -24.93 -19.76
CA LYS A 56 29.36 -23.49 -19.96
C LYS A 56 28.19 -22.72 -20.58
N LYS A 57 27.48 -21.92 -19.77
CA LYS A 57 26.68 -20.79 -20.26
C LYS A 57 27.57 -19.56 -20.52
N PRO A 58 27.28 -18.73 -21.54
CA PRO A 58 28.02 -17.50 -21.78
C PRO A 58 27.87 -16.53 -20.60
N ALA A 59 28.94 -15.80 -20.29
CA ALA A 59 29.01 -14.91 -19.14
C ALA A 59 28.22 -13.61 -19.39
N VAL A 60 26.91 -13.65 -19.17
CA VAL A 60 26.10 -12.44 -19.14
C VAL A 60 26.46 -11.66 -17.87
N SER A 61 27.09 -10.49 -18.03
CA SER A 61 27.41 -9.62 -16.90
C SER A 61 26.13 -9.25 -16.15
N SER A 62 26.11 -9.40 -14.82
CA SER A 62 24.92 -9.03 -14.04
C SER A 62 24.98 -7.57 -13.60
N CYS A 63 23.83 -6.88 -13.60
CA CYS A 63 23.74 -5.52 -13.08
C CYS A 63 24.21 -5.47 -11.62
N LYS A 64 25.09 -4.52 -11.27
CA LYS A 64 25.69 -4.42 -9.92
C LYS A 64 24.62 -4.33 -8.82
N PHE A 65 23.49 -3.69 -9.10
CA PHE A 65 22.39 -3.43 -8.17
C PHE A 65 21.33 -4.55 -8.21
N CYS A 66 20.52 -4.68 -9.27
CA CYS A 66 19.43 -5.68 -9.32
C CYS A 66 19.87 -7.12 -9.65
N LYS A 67 21.15 -7.37 -9.93
CA LYS A 67 21.72 -8.68 -10.33
C LYS A 67 21.11 -9.33 -11.60
N ARG A 68 20.23 -8.63 -12.33
CA ARG A 68 19.68 -9.10 -13.61
C ARG A 68 20.79 -9.33 -14.65
N PRO A 69 20.66 -10.32 -15.54
CA PRO A 69 21.50 -10.45 -16.73
C PRO A 69 21.44 -9.17 -17.58
N SER A 70 22.58 -8.69 -18.08
CA SER A 70 22.72 -7.45 -18.84
C SER A 70 22.05 -7.40 -20.22
N GLU A 71 21.12 -8.29 -20.54
CA GLU A 71 20.25 -8.16 -21.73
C GLU A 71 19.01 -7.30 -21.47
N CYS A 72 18.72 -6.96 -20.21
CA CYS A 72 17.68 -5.97 -19.88
C CYS A 72 18.06 -4.58 -20.47
N PRO A 73 17.24 -4.00 -21.39
CA PRO A 73 17.55 -2.72 -22.02
C PRO A 73 17.75 -1.58 -21.00
N SER A 74 16.94 -1.62 -19.95
CA SER A 74 16.84 -0.65 -18.85
C SER A 74 18.04 -0.62 -17.90
N CYS A 75 18.94 -1.63 -17.95
CA CYS A 75 20.16 -1.66 -17.13
C CYS A 75 21.44 -1.25 -17.90
N ARG A 76 21.34 -1.04 -19.22
CA ARG A 76 22.41 -0.46 -20.05
C ARG A 76 22.22 1.03 -20.33
N THR A 77 21.01 1.53 -20.14
CA THR A 77 20.63 2.93 -20.33
C THR A 77 20.25 3.52 -18.97
N PRO A 78 20.84 4.64 -18.53
CA PRO A 78 20.24 5.43 -17.46
C PRO A 78 18.85 5.87 -17.91
N LEU A 79 17.81 5.27 -17.31
CA LEU A 79 16.46 5.83 -17.35
C LEU A 79 16.42 6.98 -16.35
N ASP A 80 17.22 8.02 -16.60
CA ASP A 80 17.09 9.26 -15.85
C ASP A 80 15.71 9.85 -16.21
N PRO A 81 14.89 10.23 -15.21
CA PRO A 81 13.59 10.82 -15.46
C PRO A 81 13.79 12.12 -16.27
N PRO A 82 12.89 12.44 -17.20
CA PRO A 82 13.06 13.60 -18.08
C PRO A 82 13.16 14.88 -17.25
N THR A 83 14.30 15.55 -17.37
CA THR A 83 14.53 16.84 -16.73
C THR A 83 13.91 17.95 -17.55
N THR A 84 13.13 18.79 -16.88
CA THR A 84 12.59 20.03 -17.47
C THR A 84 13.74 21.01 -17.78
N LYS A 85 13.49 21.98 -18.67
CA LYS A 85 14.47 23.01 -19.04
C LYS A 85 14.97 23.84 -17.84
N ASP A 86 14.21 23.88 -16.76
CA ASP A 86 14.51 24.60 -15.52
C ASP A 86 15.21 23.70 -14.46
N GLY A 87 15.62 22.49 -14.85
CA GLY A 87 16.36 21.54 -14.01
C GLY A 87 15.52 20.72 -13.04
N ARG A 88 14.19 20.94 -12.97
CA ARG A 88 13.29 20.12 -12.15
C ARG A 88 13.04 18.75 -12.77
N VAL A 89 12.88 17.75 -11.94
CA VAL A 89 12.46 16.39 -12.35
C VAL A 89 10.94 16.38 -12.50
N ASP A 90 10.46 16.02 -13.69
CA ASP A 90 9.05 15.76 -13.95
C ASP A 90 8.74 14.29 -13.64
N ILE A 91 8.06 14.05 -12.52
CA ILE A 91 7.65 12.72 -12.08
C ILE A 91 6.37 12.26 -12.80
N ASP A 92 5.60 13.20 -13.37
CA ASP A 92 4.34 12.92 -14.08
C ASP A 92 4.53 12.77 -15.60
N ALA A 93 5.76 12.83 -16.08
CA ALA A 93 6.09 12.51 -17.46
C ALA A 93 5.63 11.10 -17.86
N GLU A 94 5.24 10.93 -19.13
CA GLU A 94 4.82 9.64 -19.67
C GLU A 94 6.02 8.69 -19.80
N ILE A 95 5.96 7.57 -19.07
CA ILE A 95 6.99 6.53 -19.08
C ILE A 95 6.50 5.36 -19.94
N PRO A 96 7.22 4.98 -21.01
CA PRO A 96 6.81 3.88 -21.88
C PRO A 96 6.72 2.55 -21.12
N ASP A 97 5.55 1.91 -21.17
CA ASP A 97 5.33 0.59 -20.58
C ASP A 97 5.93 -0.53 -21.45
N THR A 98 7.26 -0.60 -21.46
CA THR A 98 8.05 -1.54 -22.28
C THR A 98 7.83 -3.01 -21.94
N HIS A 99 7.21 -3.32 -20.80
CA HIS A 99 6.93 -4.69 -20.34
C HIS A 99 5.44 -5.07 -20.42
N ASN A 100 4.59 -4.17 -20.93
CA ASN A 100 3.13 -4.29 -20.99
C ASN A 100 2.50 -4.64 -19.63
N GLN A 101 2.94 -3.96 -18.58
CA GLN A 101 2.48 -4.14 -17.20
C GLN A 101 1.04 -3.68 -17.00
N LEU A 102 0.61 -2.63 -17.73
CA LEU A 102 -0.68 -1.98 -17.57
C LEU A 102 -1.78 -2.53 -18.51
N GLY A 103 -1.42 -3.44 -19.43
CA GLY A 103 -2.36 -4.03 -20.40
C GLY A 103 -2.61 -3.18 -21.65
N GLY A 104 -1.88 -2.08 -21.83
CA GLY A 104 -1.98 -1.16 -22.97
C GLY A 104 -2.48 0.24 -22.58
N PRO A 105 -2.66 1.15 -23.56
CA PRO A 105 -3.12 2.50 -23.30
C PRO A 105 -4.57 2.52 -22.78
N LEU A 106 -4.82 3.28 -21.71
CA LEU A 106 -6.15 3.45 -21.15
C LEU A 106 -6.99 4.42 -22.00
N ASP A 107 -8.06 3.92 -22.62
CA ASP A 107 -9.05 4.76 -23.31
C ASP A 107 -9.95 5.48 -22.29
N LEU A 108 -9.57 6.69 -21.92
CA LEU A 108 -10.35 7.55 -21.01
C LEU A 108 -11.75 7.89 -21.52
N SER A 109 -12.05 7.71 -22.82
CA SER A 109 -13.37 8.02 -23.39
C SER A 109 -14.40 6.89 -23.23
N SER A 110 -13.96 5.66 -22.97
CA SER A 110 -14.83 4.52 -22.64
C SER A 110 -15.02 4.29 -21.14
N LEU A 111 -14.31 5.03 -20.28
CA LEU A 111 -14.48 4.96 -18.83
C LEU A 111 -15.79 5.61 -18.38
N PRO A 112 -16.43 5.11 -17.30
CA PRO A 112 -17.61 5.76 -16.73
C PRO A 112 -17.30 7.18 -16.23
N ALA A 113 -18.35 7.99 -16.09
CA ALA A 113 -18.25 9.33 -15.54
C ALA A 113 -17.66 9.33 -14.11
N GLN A 114 -16.96 10.41 -13.76
CA GLN A 114 -16.42 10.56 -12.41
C GLN A 114 -17.53 10.77 -11.38
N ASN A 115 -17.42 10.10 -10.24
CA ASN A 115 -18.34 10.30 -9.13
C ASN A 115 -18.13 11.68 -8.48
N ALA A 116 -19.21 12.33 -8.04
CA ALA A 116 -19.14 13.63 -7.37
C ALA A 116 -18.37 13.57 -6.02
N ASN A 117 -18.29 12.39 -5.40
CA ASN A 117 -17.57 12.14 -4.15
C ASN A 117 -16.24 11.40 -4.37
N PHE A 118 -15.66 11.48 -5.58
CA PHE A 118 -14.31 10.99 -5.86
C PHE A 118 -13.25 12.07 -5.62
N TYR A 119 -12.22 11.76 -4.84
CA TYR A 119 -11.14 12.68 -4.50
C TYR A 119 -9.78 12.05 -4.80
N ASP A 120 -8.96 12.68 -5.64
CA ASP A 120 -7.56 12.30 -5.87
C ASP A 120 -6.64 13.25 -5.09
N CYS A 121 -6.15 12.79 -3.95
CA CYS A 121 -5.36 13.58 -3.00
C CYS A 121 -3.87 13.30 -3.22
N MET A 122 -3.07 14.35 -3.45
CA MET A 122 -1.62 14.27 -3.68
C MET A 122 -0.84 15.21 -2.76
N PRO A 123 0.37 14.85 -2.31
CA PRO A 123 1.22 15.74 -1.52
C PRO A 123 1.69 16.95 -2.36
N PRO A 124 1.85 18.15 -1.77
CA PRO A 124 1.68 18.49 -0.35
C PRO A 124 0.24 18.90 0.03
N GLY A 125 -0.76 18.62 -0.81
CA GLY A 125 -2.16 18.95 -0.55
C GLY A 125 -2.78 18.12 0.58
N ASP A 126 -3.87 18.63 1.16
CA ASP A 126 -4.56 17.97 2.26
C ASP A 126 -5.22 16.65 1.82
N ILE A 127 -5.29 15.70 2.77
CA ILE A 127 -6.01 14.44 2.59
C ILE A 127 -7.48 14.68 2.92
N VAL A 128 -8.35 14.57 1.90
CA VAL A 128 -9.81 14.58 2.10
C VAL A 128 -10.22 13.21 2.65
N GLU A 129 -10.69 13.18 3.90
CA GLU A 129 -11.14 11.94 4.53
C GLU A 129 -12.51 11.49 4.00
N THR A 130 -12.57 10.24 3.53
CA THR A 130 -13.77 9.60 2.99
C THR A 130 -14.07 8.30 3.75
N ARG A 131 -15.33 7.81 3.69
CA ARG A 131 -15.73 6.53 4.32
C ARG A 131 -14.92 5.34 3.78
N TYR A 132 -14.57 5.38 2.50
CA TYR A 132 -13.71 4.40 1.83
C TYR A 132 -12.59 5.10 1.06
N SER A 133 -11.36 4.61 1.22
CA SER A 133 -10.16 5.18 0.58
C SER A 133 -9.13 4.12 0.20
N VAL A 134 -8.33 4.43 -0.83
CA VAL A 134 -7.24 3.58 -1.34
C VAL A 134 -5.93 4.38 -1.36
N PHE A 135 -4.90 3.91 -0.66
CA PHE A 135 -3.55 4.44 -0.83
C PHE A 135 -2.78 3.70 -1.93
N LEU A 136 -2.12 4.45 -2.80
CA LEU A 136 -1.37 3.93 -3.95
C LEU A 136 0.12 3.75 -3.61
N ALA A 137 0.41 2.79 -2.74
CA ALA A 137 1.80 2.41 -2.41
C ALA A 137 2.46 1.75 -3.62
N GLY A 138 3.73 2.05 -3.89
CA GLY A 138 4.41 1.36 -4.98
C GLY A 138 5.55 2.12 -5.61
N SER A 139 5.95 1.58 -6.75
CA SER A 139 6.97 2.14 -7.61
C SER A 139 6.62 3.56 -8.08
N ILE A 140 7.46 4.52 -7.70
CA ILE A 140 7.57 5.85 -8.32
C ILE A 140 9.00 6.04 -8.82
N GLU A 141 9.97 5.80 -7.93
CA GLU A 141 11.43 5.85 -8.19
C GLU A 141 11.84 7.10 -8.99
N MET A 142 11.47 8.28 -8.46
CA MET A 142 11.71 9.60 -9.06
C MET A 142 11.14 9.76 -10.49
N GLY A 143 10.05 9.07 -10.81
CA GLY A 143 9.43 9.12 -12.14
C GLY A 143 9.93 8.03 -13.10
N ARG A 144 10.66 7.01 -12.62
CA ARG A 144 11.07 5.85 -13.45
C ARG A 144 10.00 4.78 -13.62
N ALA A 145 8.99 4.76 -12.75
CA ALA A 145 7.88 3.81 -12.85
C ALA A 145 6.87 4.22 -13.92
N VAL A 146 6.27 3.24 -14.59
CA VAL A 146 5.10 3.43 -15.48
C VAL A 146 3.98 4.17 -14.74
N GLN A 147 3.08 4.82 -15.48
CA GLN A 147 2.02 5.68 -14.94
C GLN A 147 0.85 4.91 -14.29
N TRP A 148 1.16 3.86 -13.52
CA TRP A 148 0.18 2.94 -12.92
C TRP A 148 -0.76 3.63 -11.93
N GLN A 149 -0.28 4.63 -11.17
CA GLN A 149 -1.13 5.40 -10.26
C GLN A 149 -2.26 6.09 -11.05
N ARG A 150 -1.90 6.85 -12.09
CA ARG A 150 -2.86 7.54 -12.96
C ARG A 150 -3.83 6.57 -13.63
N HIS A 151 -3.38 5.39 -14.05
CA HIS A 151 -4.26 4.36 -14.62
C HIS A 151 -5.26 3.84 -13.57
N LEU A 152 -4.81 3.52 -12.37
CA LEU A 152 -5.67 2.98 -11.30
C LEU A 152 -6.64 4.05 -10.76
N THR A 153 -6.18 5.28 -10.53
CA THR A 153 -7.03 6.44 -10.21
C THR A 153 -8.11 6.64 -11.28
N SER A 154 -7.75 6.58 -12.56
CA SER A 154 -8.71 6.75 -13.67
C SER A 154 -9.75 5.62 -13.70
N LEU A 155 -9.34 4.37 -13.46
CA LEU A 155 -10.24 3.22 -13.39
C LEU A 155 -11.17 3.27 -12.17
N LEU A 156 -10.72 3.85 -11.04
CA LEU A 156 -11.51 3.97 -9.81
C LEU A 156 -12.38 5.24 -9.73
N ARG A 157 -12.23 6.20 -10.66
CA ARG A 157 -12.88 7.53 -10.60
C ARG A 157 -14.41 7.53 -10.54
N HIS A 158 -15.02 6.44 -10.96
CA HIS A 158 -16.47 6.25 -10.99
C HIS A 158 -17.06 5.88 -9.62
N LEU A 159 -16.20 5.64 -8.61
CA LEU A 159 -16.59 5.26 -7.26
C LEU A 159 -16.51 6.44 -6.28
N PRO A 160 -17.36 6.49 -5.24
CA PRO A 160 -17.37 7.52 -4.21
C PRO A 160 -16.27 7.26 -3.16
N LEU A 161 -15.00 7.44 -3.55
CA LEU A 161 -13.84 7.13 -2.71
C LEU A 161 -12.72 8.18 -2.76
N GLY A 162 -11.88 8.17 -1.73
CA GLY A 162 -10.64 8.94 -1.67
C GLY A 162 -9.45 8.11 -2.16
N VAL A 163 -8.83 8.51 -3.27
CA VAL A 163 -7.51 8.01 -3.67
C VAL A 163 -6.46 8.87 -2.99
N TYR A 164 -5.51 8.23 -2.30
CA TYR A 164 -4.35 8.89 -1.73
C TYR A 164 -3.13 8.49 -2.59
N ASN A 165 -2.74 9.39 -3.49
CA ASN A 165 -1.72 9.17 -4.49
C ASN A 165 -0.41 9.89 -4.09
N PRO A 166 0.65 9.14 -3.69
CA PRO A 166 1.92 9.75 -3.29
C PRO A 166 2.73 10.32 -4.47
N ARG A 167 2.40 9.96 -5.73
CA ARG A 167 3.05 10.50 -6.93
C ARG A 167 2.58 11.94 -7.16
N ARG A 168 3.52 12.90 -7.08
CA ARG A 168 3.30 14.32 -7.41
C ARG A 168 4.25 14.76 -8.53
N GLY A 169 3.75 15.49 -9.52
CA GLY A 169 4.49 15.71 -10.77
C GLY A 169 5.78 16.53 -10.70
N HIS A 170 5.95 17.40 -9.70
CA HIS A 170 7.15 18.24 -9.61
C HIS A 170 7.90 17.98 -8.31
N TRP A 171 9.09 17.39 -8.43
CA TRP A 171 10.04 17.24 -7.34
C TRP A 171 11.15 18.29 -7.44
N ASN A 172 11.47 18.90 -6.30
CA ASN A 172 12.60 19.82 -6.21
C ASN A 172 13.91 19.02 -6.28
N PRO A 173 14.75 19.22 -7.32
CA PRO A 173 16.01 18.47 -7.46
C PRO A 173 17.03 18.78 -6.35
N LEU A 174 16.80 19.85 -5.57
CA LEU A 174 17.61 20.21 -4.40
C LEU A 174 17.10 19.57 -3.10
N ALA A 175 15.94 18.90 -3.12
CA ALA A 175 15.44 18.19 -1.95
C ALA A 175 16.26 16.91 -1.72
N THR A 176 16.85 16.81 -0.54
CA THR A 176 17.77 15.75 -0.13
C THR A 176 17.06 14.71 0.75
N PRO A 177 17.48 13.44 0.73
CA PRO A 177 16.83 12.35 1.47
C PRO A 177 17.16 12.34 2.99
N GLU A 178 17.52 13.48 3.57
CA GLU A 178 17.75 13.60 5.02
C GLU A 178 16.49 14.11 5.73
N ALA A 179 16.14 13.53 6.87
CA ALA A 179 14.95 13.89 7.67
C ALA A 179 14.90 15.34 8.22
N LYS A 180 15.96 16.14 7.98
CA LYS A 180 15.99 17.59 8.27
C LYS A 180 15.56 18.45 7.08
N ASN A 181 15.53 17.90 5.87
CA ASN A 181 15.02 18.57 4.69
C ASN A 181 13.49 18.64 4.79
N GLN A 182 12.93 19.86 4.74
CA GLN A 182 11.51 20.07 5.00
C GLN A 182 10.60 19.49 3.90
N GLU A 183 11.00 19.56 2.63
CA GLU A 183 10.21 19.04 1.51
C GLU A 183 10.18 17.51 1.48
N PHE A 184 11.34 16.88 1.77
CA PHE A 184 11.43 15.44 1.93
C PHE A 184 10.63 14.96 3.15
N ARG A 185 10.77 15.65 4.29
CA ARG A 185 10.00 15.34 5.50
C ARG A 185 8.49 15.46 5.26
N GLN A 186 8.04 16.52 4.58
CA GLN A 186 6.61 16.73 4.28
C GLN A 186 6.05 15.61 3.39
N GLN A 187 6.81 15.14 2.39
CA GLN A 187 6.42 13.98 1.58
C GLN A 187 6.24 12.73 2.44
N VAL A 188 7.25 12.38 3.25
CA VAL A 188 7.24 11.16 4.07
C VAL A 188 6.18 11.20 5.16
N GLU A 189 5.98 12.35 5.82
CA GLU A 189 4.93 12.52 6.83
C GLU A 189 3.51 12.47 6.22
N TRP A 190 3.34 12.96 4.98
CA TRP A 190 2.10 12.81 4.23
C TRP A 190 1.82 11.35 3.86
N GLU A 191 2.83 10.63 3.34
CA GLU A 191 2.74 9.22 2.97
C GLU A 191 2.36 8.34 4.17
N LEU A 192 3.02 8.52 5.32
CA LEU A 192 2.72 7.80 6.56
C LEU A 192 1.28 8.08 7.05
N ASN A 193 0.86 9.35 7.05
CA ASN A 193 -0.49 9.76 7.45
C ASN A 193 -1.57 9.17 6.51
N ALA A 194 -1.30 9.16 5.21
CA ALA A 194 -2.21 8.60 4.22
C ALA A 194 -2.32 7.06 4.31
N LEU A 195 -1.20 6.37 4.52
CA LEU A 195 -1.16 4.93 4.82
C LEU A 195 -1.99 4.58 6.08
N GLU A 196 -1.91 5.42 7.13
CA GLU A 196 -2.72 5.23 8.33
C GLU A 196 -4.23 5.35 8.07
N LYS A 197 -4.64 6.40 7.35
CA LYS A 197 -6.04 6.71 7.04
C LYS A 197 -6.70 5.77 6.04
N ALA A 198 -5.94 5.16 5.12
CA ALA A 198 -6.49 4.38 4.01
C ALA A 198 -7.35 3.19 4.47
N SER A 199 -8.45 2.89 3.77
CA SER A 199 -9.24 1.67 3.98
C SER A 199 -8.56 0.43 3.35
N VAL A 200 -7.94 0.65 2.18
CA VAL A 200 -7.18 -0.35 1.40
C VAL A 200 -5.83 0.25 1.02
N ILE A 201 -4.77 -0.56 1.04
CA ILE A 201 -3.44 -0.15 0.60
C ILE A 201 -3.06 -1.04 -0.58
N CYS A 202 -2.99 -0.45 -1.78
CA CYS A 202 -2.59 -1.14 -2.99
C CYS A 202 -1.09 -0.98 -3.20
N PHE A 203 -0.35 -2.09 -3.21
CA PHE A 203 1.09 -2.11 -3.53
C PHE A 203 1.32 -2.55 -4.97
N PHE A 204 1.91 -1.69 -5.80
CA PHE A 204 2.34 -2.05 -7.16
C PHE A 204 3.87 -2.04 -7.29
N PHE A 205 4.44 -3.14 -7.76
CA PHE A 205 5.88 -3.31 -8.00
C PHE A 205 6.19 -3.34 -9.50
N ASP A 206 6.62 -2.21 -10.04
CA ASP A 206 7.08 -2.08 -11.43
C ASP A 206 8.36 -2.91 -11.65
N HIS A 207 8.35 -3.70 -12.72
CA HIS A 207 9.48 -4.50 -13.18
C HIS A 207 10.81 -3.73 -13.18
N ASP A 208 10.88 -2.49 -13.67
CA ASP A 208 12.16 -1.77 -13.83
C ASP A 208 12.55 -0.89 -12.64
N THR A 209 11.96 -1.14 -11.48
CA THR A 209 12.25 -0.44 -10.21
C THR A 209 12.87 -1.34 -9.14
N MET A 210 13.47 -0.70 -8.14
CA MET A 210 14.05 -1.31 -6.94
C MET A 210 13.07 -1.28 -5.76
N SER A 211 12.30 -0.20 -5.65
CA SER A 211 11.23 0.05 -4.66
C SER A 211 11.56 -0.30 -3.18
N PRO A 212 12.69 0.18 -2.63
CA PRO A 212 13.12 -0.18 -1.27
C PRO A 212 12.20 0.39 -0.17
N VAL A 213 11.68 1.61 -0.34
CA VAL A 213 10.74 2.22 0.61
C VAL A 213 9.42 1.45 0.60
N THR A 214 8.88 1.16 -0.58
CA THR A 214 7.71 0.30 -0.80
C THR A 214 7.83 -1.07 -0.13
N MET A 215 9.01 -1.71 -0.18
CA MET A 215 9.23 -2.97 0.54
C MET A 215 9.22 -2.80 2.07
N CYS A 216 9.67 -1.65 2.58
CA CYS A 216 9.60 -1.32 4.01
C CYS A 216 8.15 -1.07 4.45
N GLU A 217 7.39 -0.29 3.66
CA GLU A 217 5.96 -0.04 3.86
C GLU A 217 5.14 -1.34 3.82
N LEU A 218 5.41 -2.23 2.87
CA LEU A 218 4.76 -3.54 2.81
C LEU A 218 5.00 -4.33 4.11
N GLY A 219 6.23 -4.30 4.65
CA GLY A 219 6.55 -4.90 5.95
C GLY A 219 5.81 -4.25 7.12
N LEU A 220 5.68 -2.93 7.12
CA LEU A 220 4.96 -2.15 8.14
C LEU A 220 3.44 -2.46 8.15
N TRP A 221 2.87 -2.72 6.97
CA TRP A 221 1.42 -2.89 6.80
C TRP A 221 0.96 -4.35 6.61
N ALA A 222 1.88 -5.32 6.53
CA ALA A 222 1.60 -6.72 6.20
C ALA A 222 0.48 -7.37 7.03
N ALA A 223 0.44 -7.13 8.35
CA ALA A 223 -0.55 -7.70 9.26
C ALA A 223 -1.85 -6.88 9.39
N SER A 224 -1.98 -5.74 8.69
CA SER A 224 -3.11 -4.81 8.88
C SER A 224 -4.46 -5.30 8.32
N GLY A 225 -4.45 -6.34 7.48
CA GLY A 225 -5.63 -6.78 6.74
C GLY A 225 -6.21 -5.73 5.78
N LYS A 226 -5.46 -4.65 5.46
CA LYS A 226 -5.83 -3.62 4.47
C LYS A 226 -5.13 -3.80 3.12
N VAL A 227 -4.11 -4.65 3.05
CA VAL A 227 -3.15 -4.71 1.94
C VAL A 227 -3.64 -5.58 0.79
N VAL A 228 -3.43 -5.11 -0.44
CA VAL A 228 -3.46 -5.91 -1.68
C VAL A 228 -2.18 -5.65 -2.47
N VAL A 229 -1.66 -6.65 -3.20
CA VAL A 229 -0.37 -6.56 -3.90
C VAL A 229 -0.48 -6.95 -5.37
N CYS A 230 0.17 -6.18 -6.23
CA CYS A 230 0.49 -6.53 -7.61
C CYS A 230 2.00 -6.59 -7.78
N CYS A 231 2.54 -7.80 -7.98
CA CYS A 231 3.97 -8.04 -8.11
C CYS A 231 4.24 -9.14 -9.14
N ASP A 232 4.57 -8.72 -10.36
CA ASP A 232 5.05 -9.63 -11.41
C ASP A 232 6.34 -10.35 -10.97
N ARG A 233 6.50 -11.62 -11.35
CA ARG A 233 7.69 -12.45 -11.04
C ARG A 233 9.01 -11.83 -11.49
N ARG A 234 9.00 -10.99 -12.51
CA ARG A 234 10.16 -10.30 -13.09
C ARG A 234 10.72 -9.21 -12.16
N PHE A 235 9.93 -8.67 -11.22
CA PHE A 235 10.43 -7.73 -10.20
C PHE A 235 11.61 -8.36 -9.43
N TRP A 236 12.70 -7.61 -9.24
CA TRP A 236 13.99 -8.16 -8.80
C TRP A 236 13.97 -8.80 -7.40
N LYS A 237 12.93 -8.51 -6.58
CA LYS A 237 12.68 -9.11 -5.27
C LYS A 237 11.31 -9.80 -5.17
N SER A 238 10.69 -10.15 -6.30
CA SER A 238 9.38 -10.82 -6.37
C SER A 238 9.22 -11.96 -5.37
N GLY A 239 10.15 -12.91 -5.33
CA GLY A 239 10.11 -14.02 -4.37
C GLY A 239 10.11 -13.60 -2.89
N ASN A 240 10.65 -12.43 -2.53
CA ASN A 240 10.57 -11.92 -1.16
C ASN A 240 9.18 -11.34 -0.89
N VAL A 241 8.63 -10.59 -1.85
CA VAL A 241 7.26 -10.04 -1.80
C VAL A 241 6.24 -11.18 -1.72
N HIS A 242 6.35 -12.20 -2.57
CA HIS A 242 5.46 -13.36 -2.60
C HIS A 242 5.51 -14.17 -1.30
N ILE A 243 6.69 -14.44 -0.73
CA ILE A 243 6.82 -15.14 0.56
C ILE A 243 6.20 -14.33 1.71
N VAL A 244 6.36 -12.99 1.72
CA VAL A 244 5.67 -12.14 2.70
C VAL A 244 4.15 -12.23 2.51
N CYS A 245 3.65 -12.14 1.27
CA CYS A 245 2.22 -12.23 1.00
C CYS A 245 1.64 -13.57 1.45
N GLU A 246 2.29 -14.68 1.10
CA GLU A 246 1.88 -16.03 1.52
C GLU A 246 1.87 -16.18 3.05
N ARG A 247 2.93 -15.69 3.73
CA ARG A 247 3.09 -15.80 5.19
C ARG A 247 2.00 -15.04 5.95
N TYR A 248 1.66 -13.83 5.50
CA TYR A 248 0.69 -12.96 6.17
C TYR A 248 -0.74 -13.10 5.60
N GLY A 249 -0.95 -13.92 4.57
CA GLY A 249 -2.26 -14.10 3.93
C GLY A 249 -2.72 -12.87 3.16
N ILE A 250 -1.79 -12.12 2.57
CA ILE A 250 -2.06 -10.93 1.78
C ILE A 250 -2.39 -11.37 0.34
N PRO A 251 -3.53 -10.94 -0.24
CA PRO A 251 -3.84 -11.24 -1.63
C PRO A 251 -2.83 -10.57 -2.58
N CYS A 252 -2.19 -11.39 -3.41
CA CYS A 252 -1.18 -10.97 -4.37
C CYS A 252 -1.50 -11.52 -5.78
N VAL A 253 -1.41 -10.65 -6.79
CA VAL A 253 -1.56 -11.00 -8.21
C VAL A 253 -0.33 -10.57 -9.01
N GLU A 254 -0.21 -11.05 -10.24
CA GLU A 254 0.93 -10.80 -11.12
C GLU A 254 0.62 -9.79 -12.25
N SER A 255 -0.66 -9.42 -12.45
CA SER A 255 -1.08 -8.47 -13.49
C SER A 255 -1.86 -7.25 -12.96
N PHE A 256 -1.74 -6.12 -13.66
CA PHE A 256 -2.47 -4.89 -13.32
C PHE A 256 -3.99 -5.02 -13.50
N ALA A 257 -4.45 -5.81 -14.49
CA ALA A 257 -5.87 -6.06 -14.69
C ALA A 257 -6.51 -6.78 -13.48
N GLU A 258 -5.84 -7.78 -12.93
CA GLU A 258 -6.29 -8.45 -11.70
C GLU A 258 -6.14 -7.55 -10.46
N CYS A 259 -5.16 -6.63 -10.46
CA CYS A 259 -4.94 -5.69 -9.36
C CYS A 259 -6.14 -4.76 -9.14
N VAL A 260 -6.76 -4.26 -10.22
CA VAL A 260 -8.00 -3.46 -10.16
C VAL A 260 -9.14 -4.29 -9.51
N GLY A 261 -9.20 -5.59 -9.84
CA GLY A 261 -10.10 -6.54 -9.19
C GLY A 261 -9.80 -6.74 -7.70
N LEU A 262 -8.53 -6.86 -7.29
CA LEU A 262 -8.16 -6.95 -5.87
C LEU A 262 -8.58 -5.70 -5.09
N VAL A 263 -8.34 -4.51 -5.63
CA VAL A 263 -8.67 -3.24 -4.95
C VAL A 263 -10.18 -3.11 -4.76
N THR A 264 -10.96 -3.32 -5.82
CA THR A 264 -12.43 -3.23 -5.74
C THR A 264 -13.05 -4.34 -4.89
N GLY A 265 -12.56 -5.58 -5.02
CA GLY A 265 -12.98 -6.70 -4.16
C GLY A 265 -12.65 -6.46 -2.68
N MET A 266 -11.47 -5.90 -2.37
CA MET A 266 -11.10 -5.57 -0.99
C MET A 266 -11.94 -4.41 -0.44
N LEU A 267 -12.25 -3.38 -1.24
CA LEU A 267 -13.20 -2.32 -0.87
C LEU A 267 -14.57 -2.92 -0.51
N ARG A 268 -15.10 -3.81 -1.36
CA ARG A 268 -16.37 -4.53 -1.09
C ARG A 268 -16.29 -5.37 0.18
N ARG A 269 -15.18 -6.08 0.41
CA ARG A 269 -14.92 -6.84 1.64
C ARG A 269 -14.78 -5.96 2.90
N LYS A 270 -14.41 -4.68 2.76
CA LYS A 270 -14.47 -3.65 3.82
C LYS A 270 -15.88 -3.08 4.02
N GLY A 271 -16.89 -3.61 3.32
CA GLY A 271 -18.29 -3.22 3.44
C GLY A 271 -18.70 -2.04 2.54
N MET A 272 -17.86 -1.64 1.58
CA MET A 272 -18.28 -0.68 0.56
C MET A 272 -19.32 -1.34 -0.35
N LYS A 273 -20.40 -0.63 -0.62
CA LYS A 273 -21.44 -0.98 -1.59
C LYS A 273 -21.82 0.26 -2.37
N VAL A 274 -22.18 0.07 -3.63
CA VAL A 274 -22.49 1.15 -4.56
C VAL A 274 -23.80 0.83 -5.27
N ASP A 275 -24.68 1.82 -5.42
CA ASP A 275 -25.96 1.68 -6.12
C ASP A 275 -25.83 1.87 -7.64
N GLY A 276 -26.95 1.71 -8.36
CA GLY A 276 -27.01 1.88 -9.82
C GLY A 276 -26.68 3.30 -10.32
N GLU A 277 -26.63 4.31 -9.44
CA GLU A 277 -26.22 5.69 -9.77
C GLU A 277 -24.74 5.96 -9.45
N GLY A 278 -24.05 5.01 -8.82
CA GLY A 278 -22.67 5.15 -8.37
C GLY A 278 -22.53 5.71 -6.95
N ASN A 279 -23.61 5.87 -6.18
CA ASN A 279 -23.55 6.41 -4.82
C ASN A 279 -23.37 5.31 -3.77
N LEU A 280 -22.90 5.67 -2.57
CA LEU A 280 -22.82 4.71 -1.45
C LEU A 280 -24.23 4.33 -0.99
N THR A 281 -24.51 3.03 -0.96
CA THR A 281 -25.76 2.47 -0.43
C THR A 281 -25.49 1.59 0.81
N GLU A 282 -26.46 1.54 1.72
CA GLU A 282 -26.48 0.56 2.83
C GLU A 282 -27.51 -0.56 2.59
N ASP A 283 -28.38 -0.38 1.60
CA ASP A 283 -29.36 -1.37 1.14
C ASP A 283 -28.65 -2.46 0.31
N GLU A 284 -28.84 -3.72 0.68
CA GLU A 284 -28.24 -4.87 -0.02
C GLU A 284 -28.97 -5.18 -1.34
N ASP A 285 -30.28 -4.93 -1.39
CA ASP A 285 -31.12 -5.23 -2.56
C ASP A 285 -30.92 -4.19 -3.70
N ASN A 286 -30.23 -3.08 -3.40
CA ASN A 286 -29.89 -2.00 -4.32
C ASN A 286 -28.38 -1.94 -4.65
N GLU A 287 -27.58 -2.95 -4.30
CA GLU A 287 -26.17 -2.99 -4.72
C GLU A 287 -26.08 -3.26 -6.24
N ALA A 288 -25.38 -2.39 -6.97
CA ALA A 288 -25.14 -2.57 -8.40
C ALA A 288 -24.32 -3.83 -8.70
N GLU A 289 -24.57 -4.45 -9.85
CA GLU A 289 -23.71 -5.52 -10.35
C GLU A 289 -22.46 -4.94 -11.03
N GLY A 290 -21.33 -5.65 -10.93
CA GLY A 290 -20.13 -5.37 -11.73
C GLY A 290 -19.23 -4.19 -11.30
N TRP A 291 -19.61 -3.37 -10.31
CA TRP A 291 -18.76 -2.27 -9.81
C TRP A 291 -17.48 -2.77 -9.10
N ALA A 292 -17.52 -3.99 -8.56
CA ALA A 292 -16.40 -4.63 -7.89
C ALA A 292 -16.30 -6.13 -8.21
N ALA A 293 -15.08 -6.66 -8.16
CA ALA A 293 -14.85 -8.10 -8.21
C ALA A 293 -15.46 -8.81 -6.99
N GLY A 294 -15.89 -10.07 -7.19
CA GLY A 294 -16.35 -10.92 -6.10
C GLY A 294 -15.20 -11.40 -5.20
N ASP A 295 -15.53 -11.83 -3.98
CA ASP A 295 -14.55 -12.26 -2.96
C ASP A 295 -13.61 -13.39 -3.43
N SER A 296 -14.04 -14.17 -4.42
CA SER A 296 -13.24 -15.23 -5.05
C SER A 296 -11.88 -14.75 -5.58
N ILE A 297 -11.77 -13.51 -6.08
CA ILE A 297 -10.47 -13.00 -6.55
C ILE A 297 -9.47 -12.86 -5.39
N LEU A 298 -9.95 -12.44 -4.22
CA LEU A 298 -9.11 -12.28 -3.03
C LEU A 298 -8.64 -13.65 -2.53
N VAL A 299 -9.55 -14.62 -2.47
CA VAL A 299 -9.26 -16.00 -2.04
C VAL A 299 -8.26 -16.67 -3.00
N THR A 300 -8.48 -16.57 -4.32
CA THR A 300 -7.55 -17.10 -5.33
C THR A 300 -6.17 -16.41 -5.27
N ALA A 301 -6.12 -15.12 -4.97
CA ALA A 301 -4.88 -14.37 -4.77
C ALA A 301 -4.18 -14.67 -3.42
N GLY A 302 -4.73 -15.54 -2.57
CA GLY A 302 -4.10 -16.00 -1.33
C GLY A 302 -4.56 -15.29 -0.06
N LEU A 303 -5.67 -14.55 -0.09
CA LEU A 303 -6.30 -14.04 1.14
C LEU A 303 -6.73 -15.20 2.03
N LYS A 304 -6.10 -15.31 3.19
CA LYS A 304 -6.46 -16.29 4.22
C LYS A 304 -7.48 -15.65 5.16
N ASP A 305 -8.55 -16.37 5.45
CA ASP A 305 -9.61 -15.86 6.31
C ASP A 305 -9.08 -15.70 7.75
N MET A 306 -8.88 -14.46 8.21
CA MET A 306 -8.36 -14.17 9.57
C MET A 306 -9.31 -14.60 10.70
N ARG A 307 -10.50 -15.12 10.37
CA ARG A 307 -11.42 -15.75 11.31
C ARG A 307 -10.94 -17.16 11.67
N VAL A 308 -9.96 -17.25 12.57
CA VAL A 308 -9.77 -18.30 13.61
C VAL A 308 -8.36 -18.15 14.20
N LYS A 309 -8.31 -17.71 15.47
CA LYS A 309 -7.28 -18.02 16.52
C LYS A 309 -7.38 -17.15 17.79
N HIS A 310 -8.57 -16.66 18.15
CA HIS A 310 -8.81 -15.98 19.45
C HIS A 310 -9.74 -16.75 20.40
N VAL A 311 -9.87 -18.06 20.20
CA VAL A 311 -10.51 -19.00 21.14
C VAL A 311 -9.49 -20.12 21.37
N GLU A 312 -9.13 -20.36 22.65
CA GLU A 312 -8.11 -21.30 23.21
C GLU A 312 -6.89 -20.67 23.93
N LEU A 313 -7.09 -19.61 24.72
CA LEU A 313 -6.17 -19.24 25.81
C LEU A 313 -6.93 -18.77 27.08
N ARG A 314 -8.00 -19.48 27.43
CA ARG A 314 -8.70 -19.36 28.72
C ARG A 314 -9.28 -20.72 29.13
N GLU A 315 -8.42 -21.63 29.56
CA GLU A 315 -8.66 -22.71 30.55
C GLU A 315 -7.40 -23.59 30.68
N ALA A 316 -6.44 -23.10 31.47
CA ALA A 316 -5.30 -23.83 32.04
C ALA A 316 -4.81 -23.06 33.28
#